data_AF-A0A5C1AIC8-F1
#
_entry.id   AF-A0A5C1AIC8-F1
#
_cell.length_a   1.000
_cell.length_b   1.000
_cell.length_c   1.000
_cell.angle_alpha   90.00
_cell.angle_beta   90.00
_cell.angle_gamma   90.00
#
_symmetry.space_group_name_H-M   'P 1'
#
loop_
_entity.id
_entity.type
_entity.pdbx_description
1 polymer ?
#
loop_
_entity_poly.entity_id
_entity_poly.type
_entity_poly.pdbx_seq_one_letter_code
_entity_poly.pdbx_strand_id
1 'polypeptide(L)'
;MAYAWAVGAFFEWCSEYRLDLIEIEPIHVAAHIERHPGSPPTVKQHLATVRMLFDWLVVGQVLAMNPASSVRGPKHMVKRGKTPVLDADQARQLLDSIDSVKLCPFGELPS
;
A
#
# COMPACT_ATOMS: atom_id res chain seq x y z
N MET A 1 10.68 1.96 10.03
CA MET A 1 9.77 3.10 9.80
C MET A 1 9.72 3.57 8.33
N ALA A 2 9.94 2.68 7.33
CA ALA A 2 9.79 3.04 5.91
C ALA A 2 8.46 2.52 5.31
N TYR A 3 8.00 1.36 5.77
CA TYR A 3 6.78 0.71 5.30
C TYR A 3 5.50 1.43 5.73
N ALA A 4 5.38 1.83 7.01
CA ALA A 4 4.24 2.61 7.50
C ALA A 4 4.11 3.96 6.77
N TRP A 5 5.25 4.61 6.48
CA TRP A 5 5.28 5.83 5.71
C TRP A 5 4.84 5.61 4.26
N ALA A 6 5.28 4.53 3.62
CA ALA A 6 4.84 4.18 2.27
C ALA A 6 3.32 3.94 2.22
N VAL A 7 2.77 3.16 3.15
CA VAL A 7 1.31 2.93 3.22
C VAL A 7 0.55 4.24 3.45
N GLY A 8 1.02 5.08 4.37
CA GLY A 8 0.42 6.39 4.64
C GLY A 8 0.42 7.29 3.41
N ALA A 9 1.57 7.43 2.74
CA ALA A 9 1.72 8.23 1.54
C ALA A 9 0.84 7.73 0.37
N PHE A 10 0.65 6.41 0.26
CA PHE A 10 -0.27 5.84 -0.74
C PHE A 10 -1.74 6.21 -0.43
N PHE A 11 -2.19 6.07 0.81
CA PHE A 11 -3.57 6.41 1.17
C PHE A 11 -3.85 7.90 1.18
N GLU A 12 -2.88 8.72 1.56
CA GLU A 12 -2.95 10.18 1.43
C GLU A 12 -3.17 10.57 -0.03
N TRP A 13 -2.38 9.98 -0.94
CA TRP A 13 -2.59 10.15 -2.38
C TRP A 13 -3.99 9.69 -2.81
N CYS A 14 -4.47 8.50 -2.40
CA CYS A 14 -5.83 8.06 -2.72
C CYS A 14 -6.90 9.04 -2.22
N SER A 15 -6.73 9.64 -1.04
CA SER A 15 -7.65 10.61 -0.47
C SER A 15 -7.74 11.89 -1.31
N GLU A 16 -6.62 12.36 -1.87
CA GLU A 16 -6.59 13.51 -2.79
C GLU A 16 -7.46 13.28 -4.05
N TYR A 17 -7.53 12.03 -4.53
CA TYR A 17 -8.36 11.64 -5.68
C TYR A 17 -9.75 11.13 -5.29
N ARG A 18 -10.12 11.21 -3.99
CA ARG A 18 -11.36 10.66 -3.41
C ARG A 18 -11.61 9.19 -3.79
N LEU A 19 -10.56 8.39 -3.74
CA LEU A 19 -10.63 6.96 -3.98
C LEU A 19 -10.88 6.22 -2.67
N ASP A 20 -11.99 5.50 -2.59
CA ASP A 20 -12.22 4.55 -1.50
C ASP A 20 -11.43 3.26 -1.72
N LEU A 21 -11.14 2.53 -0.63
CA LEU A 21 -10.31 1.31 -0.65
C LEU A 21 -10.77 0.29 -1.70
N ILE A 22 -12.08 0.15 -1.90
CA ILE A 22 -12.68 -0.81 -2.84
C ILE A 22 -12.62 -0.34 -4.30
N GLU A 23 -12.41 0.96 -4.53
CA GLU A 23 -12.34 1.58 -5.86
C GLU A 23 -10.88 1.61 -6.38
N ILE A 24 -9.93 1.16 -5.57
CA ILE A 24 -8.53 1.13 -5.96
C ILE A 24 -8.32 0.02 -7.00
N GLU A 25 -8.15 0.46 -8.24
CA GLU A 25 -7.79 -0.38 -9.37
C GLU A 25 -6.28 -0.36 -9.65
N PRO A 26 -5.77 -1.31 -10.44
CA PRO A 26 -4.36 -1.33 -10.84
C PRO A 26 -3.86 -0.03 -11.47
N ILE A 27 -4.72 0.70 -12.17
CA ILE A 27 -4.38 1.99 -12.80
C ILE A 27 -4.06 3.07 -11.76
N HIS A 28 -4.77 3.08 -10.64
CA HIS A 28 -4.52 4.02 -9.54
C HIS A 28 -3.16 3.75 -8.90
N VAL A 29 -2.85 2.47 -8.65
CA VAL A 29 -1.55 2.06 -8.11
C VAL A 29 -0.42 2.41 -9.09
N ALA A 30 -0.60 2.16 -10.39
CA ALA A 30 0.39 2.51 -11.41
C ALA A 30 0.65 4.03 -11.47
N ALA A 31 -0.41 4.84 -11.42
CA ALA A 31 -0.30 6.30 -11.44
C ALA A 31 0.42 6.85 -10.21
N HIS A 32 0.17 6.29 -9.02
CA HIS A 32 0.90 6.65 -7.81
C HIS A 32 2.40 6.34 -7.94
N ILE A 33 2.74 5.15 -8.43
CA ILE A 33 4.14 4.72 -8.62
C ILE A 33 4.87 5.56 -9.66
N GLU A 34 4.20 5.97 -10.73
CA GLU A 34 4.77 6.82 -11.78
C GLU A 34 5.09 8.23 -11.25
N ARG A 35 4.24 8.77 -10.37
CA ARG A 35 4.40 10.12 -9.81
C ARG A 35 5.28 10.18 -8.57
N HIS A 36 5.74 9.03 -8.07
CA HIS A 36 6.50 8.97 -6.83
C HIS A 36 7.88 9.68 -6.99
N PRO A 37 8.21 10.69 -6.16
CA PRO A 37 9.42 11.52 -6.32
C PRO A 37 10.73 10.83 -5.86
N GLY A 38 10.67 9.52 -5.65
CA GLY A 38 11.72 8.76 -4.96
C GLY A 38 12.72 8.15 -5.92
N SER A 39 13.87 7.71 -5.39
CA SER A 39 14.83 6.95 -6.18
C SER A 39 14.22 5.62 -6.67
N PRO A 40 14.66 5.03 -7.80
CA PRO A 40 14.11 3.76 -8.28
C PRO A 40 14.10 2.62 -7.24
N PRO A 41 15.12 2.48 -6.36
CA PRO A 41 15.05 1.56 -5.22
C PRO A 41 13.91 1.89 -4.24
N THR A 42 13.72 3.16 -3.88
CA THR A 42 12.63 3.62 -3.00
C THR A 42 11.26 3.31 -3.60
N VAL A 43 11.07 3.61 -4.89
CA VAL A 43 9.80 3.35 -5.60
C VAL A 43 9.49 1.85 -5.63
N LYS A 44 10.49 0.99 -5.83
CA LYS A 44 10.32 -0.47 -5.76
C LYS A 44 9.95 -0.94 -4.35
N GLN A 45 10.60 -0.41 -3.32
CA GLN A 45 10.27 -0.73 -1.93
C GLN A 45 8.83 -0.28 -1.58
N HIS A 46 8.43 0.90 -2.04
CA HIS A 46 7.08 1.42 -1.86
C HIS A 46 6.06 0.51 -2.54
N LEU A 47 6.26 0.16 -3.82
CA LEU A 47 5.36 -0.77 -4.52
C LEU A 47 5.27 -2.14 -3.85
N ALA A 48 6.39 -2.69 -3.36
CA ALA A 48 6.37 -3.95 -2.62
C ALA A 48 5.51 -3.84 -1.36
N THR A 49 5.62 -2.73 -0.64
CA THR A 49 4.82 -2.46 0.56
C THR A 49 3.32 -2.41 0.24
N VAL A 50 2.94 -1.65 -0.79
CA VAL A 50 1.54 -1.54 -1.24
C VAL A 50 1.01 -2.90 -1.67
N ARG A 51 1.81 -3.70 -2.39
CA ARG A 51 1.40 -5.05 -2.80
C ARG A 51 1.16 -5.96 -1.59
N MET A 52 2.05 -5.95 -0.61
CA MET A 52 1.90 -6.75 0.61
C MET A 52 0.66 -6.36 1.42
N LEU A 53 0.38 -5.06 1.53
CA LEU A 53 -0.84 -4.57 2.18
C LEU A 53 -2.10 -5.15 1.52
N PHE A 54 -2.18 -5.06 0.19
CA PHE A 54 -3.35 -5.57 -0.54
C PHE A 54 -3.43 -7.10 -0.53
N ASP A 55 -2.31 -7.82 -0.53
CA ASP A 55 -2.31 -9.27 -0.33
C ASP A 55 -2.94 -9.63 1.02
N TRP A 56 -2.63 -8.89 2.08
CA TRP A 56 -3.23 -9.11 3.40
C TRP A 56 -4.73 -8.82 3.41
N LEU A 57 -5.18 -7.75 2.75
CA LEU A 57 -6.60 -7.42 2.63
C LEU A 57 -7.38 -8.49 1.85
N VAL A 58 -6.75 -9.15 0.89
CA VAL A 58 -7.34 -10.29 0.19
C VAL A 58 -7.43 -11.51 1.09
N VAL A 59 -6.35 -11.82 1.83
CA VAL A 59 -6.36 -12.92 2.82
C VAL A 59 -7.42 -12.70 3.89
N GLY A 60 -7.60 -11.45 4.34
CA GLY A 60 -8.65 -11.05 5.29
C GLY A 60 -10.06 -10.97 4.69
N GLN A 61 -10.25 -11.31 3.41
CA GLN A 61 -11.52 -11.26 2.69
C GLN A 61 -12.16 -9.86 2.62
N VAL A 62 -11.36 -8.81 2.78
CA VAL A 62 -11.79 -7.40 2.61
C VAL A 62 -11.87 -7.04 1.13
N LEU A 63 -10.93 -7.55 0.32
CA LEU A 63 -10.90 -7.36 -1.13
C LEU A 63 -10.91 -8.71 -1.84
N ALA A 64 -11.56 -8.76 -3.01
CA ALA A 64 -11.61 -9.97 -3.83
C ALA A 64 -10.27 -10.28 -4.54
N MET A 65 -9.49 -9.24 -4.86
CA MET A 65 -8.20 -9.37 -5.54
C MET A 65 -7.26 -8.22 -5.18
N ASN A 66 -5.95 -8.45 -5.32
CA ASN A 66 -4.94 -7.44 -5.06
C ASN A 66 -4.79 -6.52 -6.30
N PRO A 67 -5.14 -5.22 -6.23
CA PRO A 67 -5.02 -4.30 -7.36
C PRO A 67 -3.57 -3.97 -7.74
N ALA A 68 -2.63 -4.07 -6.80
CA ALA A 68 -1.20 -3.88 -7.08
C ALA A 68 -0.55 -5.12 -7.74
N SER A 69 -1.26 -6.26 -7.83
CA SER A 69 -0.73 -7.52 -8.35
C SER A 69 -0.26 -7.47 -9.80
N SER A 70 -0.84 -6.62 -10.64
CA SER A 70 -0.46 -6.47 -12.06
C SER A 70 0.51 -5.30 -12.30
N VAL A 71 0.73 -4.44 -11.31
CA VAL A 71 1.60 -3.26 -11.44
C VAL A 71 3.07 -3.68 -11.39
N ARG A 72 3.81 -3.26 -12.42
CA ARG A 72 5.26 -3.45 -12.50
C ARG A 72 5.96 -2.22 -11.95
N GLY A 73 6.97 -2.43 -11.11
CA GLY A 73 7.82 -1.34 -10.65
C GLY A 73 8.57 -0.68 -11.82
N PRO A 74 9.15 0.53 -11.61
CA PRO A 74 9.83 1.26 -12.66
C PRO A 74 10.86 0.38 -13.37
N LYS A 75 10.84 0.42 -14.71
CA LYS A 75 11.72 -0.37 -15.58
C LYS A 75 13.18 0.00 -15.30
N HIS A 76 13.85 -0.78 -14.48
CA HIS A 76 15.31 -0.75 -14.35
C HIS A 76 15.83 -2.09 -14.86
N MET A 77 16.44 -2.08 -16.05
CA MET A 77 17.09 -3.23 -16.67
C MET A 77 18.38 -3.55 -15.90
N VAL A 78 18.27 -4.07 -14.68
CA VAL A 78 19.42 -4.67 -13.98
C VAL A 78 19.49 -6.13 -14.38
N LYS A 79 20.55 -6.51 -15.12
CA LYS A 79 20.86 -7.90 -15.39
C LYS A 79 21.04 -8.65 -14.06
N ARG A 80 20.19 -9.67 -13.85
CA ARG A 80 20.49 -10.97 -13.24
C ARG A 80 21.16 -10.96 -11.84
N GLY A 81 20.38 -11.36 -10.82
CA GLY A 81 20.92 -12.18 -9.71
C GLY A 81 20.49 -11.78 -8.30
N LYS A 82 19.91 -12.77 -7.59
CA LYS A 82 19.57 -12.84 -6.15
C LYS A 82 18.27 -12.14 -5.74
N THR A 83 17.21 -12.95 -5.70
CA THR A 83 15.96 -12.75 -4.98
C THR A 83 16.25 -12.53 -3.48
N PRO A 84 16.02 -11.35 -2.89
CA PRO A 84 15.84 -11.27 -1.45
C PRO A 84 14.40 -11.69 -1.18
N VAL A 85 14.24 -12.87 -0.60
CA VAL A 85 12.99 -13.28 0.05
C VAL A 85 12.77 -12.28 1.19
N LEU A 86 11.83 -11.36 1.02
CA LEU A 86 11.39 -10.46 2.08
C LEU A 86 10.55 -11.26 3.06
N ASP A 87 11.12 -11.41 4.26
CA ASP A 87 10.64 -12.23 5.37
C ASP A 87 9.21 -11.85 5.79
N ALA A 88 8.34 -12.85 5.84
CA ALA A 88 6.93 -12.70 6.21
C ALA A 88 6.75 -12.14 7.63
N ASP A 89 7.79 -12.21 8.47
CA ASP A 89 7.76 -11.74 9.85
C ASP A 89 7.73 -10.21 9.99
N GLN A 90 8.22 -9.44 9.00
CA GLN A 90 8.10 -7.97 9.06
C GLN A 90 6.70 -7.45 8.75
N ALA A 91 5.86 -8.25 8.07
CA ALA A 91 4.48 -7.88 7.77
C ALA A 91 3.58 -7.95 9.02
N ARG A 92 3.80 -8.97 9.88
CA ARG A 92 3.02 -9.18 11.10
C ARG A 92 3.22 -8.08 12.14
N GLN A 93 4.45 -7.61 12.35
CA GLN A 93 4.73 -6.56 13.34
C GLN A 93 4.11 -5.19 13.00
N LEU A 94 3.79 -4.91 11.74
CA LEU A 94 3.17 -3.65 11.34
C LEU A 94 1.64 -3.66 11.56
N LEU A 95 0.97 -4.78 11.32
CA LEU A 95 -0.48 -4.91 11.47
C LEU A 95 -0.92 -4.86 12.95
N ASP A 96 -0.08 -5.36 13.87
CA ASP A 96 -0.32 -5.25 15.32
C ASP A 96 -0.29 -3.78 15.82
N SER A 97 0.22 -2.83 15.02
CA SER A 97 0.23 -1.39 15.36
C SER A 97 -0.98 -0.60 14.86
N ILE A 98 -1.83 -1.20 14.00
CA ILE A 98 -2.98 -0.52 13.39
C ILE A 98 -4.24 -0.65 14.27
N ASP A 99 -4.18 -1.39 15.38
CA ASP A 99 -5.33 -1.68 16.25
C ASP A 99 -5.73 -0.56 17.24
N SER A 100 -5.52 0.72 16.88
CA SER A 100 -5.96 1.83 17.75
C SER A 100 -6.36 3.13 17.05
N VAL A 101 -6.81 3.09 15.79
CA VAL A 101 -7.76 4.13 15.36
C VAL A 101 -9.11 3.77 15.96
N LYS A 102 -9.31 4.25 17.19
CA LYS A 102 -10.62 4.34 17.83
C LYS A 102 -11.61 4.89 16.79
N LEU A 103 -12.52 4.03 16.35
CA LEU A 103 -13.81 4.44 15.81
C LEU A 103 -14.48 5.23 16.93
N CYS A 104 -14.40 6.56 16.87
CA CYS A 104 -15.26 7.42 17.68
C CYS A 104 -16.71 7.15 17.25
N PRO A 105 -17.61 6.81 18.20
CA PRO A 105 -19.02 6.64 17.89
C PRO A 105 -19.69 8.00 17.65
N PHE A 106 -20.62 7.98 16.69
CA PHE A 106 -21.67 8.96 16.41
C PHE A 106 -22.22 9.70 17.66
N GLY A 107 -22.38 11.04 17.60
CA GLY A 107 -23.11 11.78 18.62
C GLY A 107 -23.11 13.32 18.49
N GLU A 108 -24.29 13.86 18.13
CA GLU A 108 -24.87 15.20 18.44
C GLU A 108 -24.51 16.45 17.62
N LEU A 109 -25.53 16.91 16.87
CA LEU A 109 -25.76 18.29 16.39
C LEU A 109 -26.24 19.17 17.57
N PRO A 110 -25.79 20.43 17.72
CA PRO A 110 -26.54 21.42 18.46
C PRO A 110 -27.46 22.24 17.55
N SER A 111 -28.61 22.60 18.12
CA SER A 111 -29.72 23.38 17.55
C SER A 111 -29.43 24.87 17.39
#